data_AF-A0A1H4NCI3-F1
#
_entry.id   AF-A0A1H4NCI3-F1
#
_cell.length_a   1.000
_cell.length_b   1.000
_cell.length_c   1.000
_cell.angle_alpha   90.00
_cell.angle_beta   90.00
_cell.angle_gamma   90.00
#
_symmetry.space_group_name_H-M   'P 1'
#
loop_
_entity.id
_entity.type
_entity.pdbx_description
1 polymer ?
#
loop_
_entity_poly.entity_id
_entity_poly.type
_entity_poly.pdbx_seq_one_letter_code
_entity_poly.pdbx_strand_id
1 'polypeptide(L)'
;MLTNPRVEHAHGRRESRVRGLIGVLVTTVAVLAGCGTPAPDTPAVAGDYSEQSLPNGTQIIPPSGLVPPAPVPPSACGASASLRPGPPVPAGAVPPGRLVADIVARDRLIVGVDQDTNLLSFRDPTTDTLEGFDVDVAREVARDLLGDPAKVEFRLLTPGGRLDALEKNQVDIVAQTMTITCQRAERVAFSTVYLEAYQRVLVTEGSGIAGSADLAGRRVCAATDTTSLATIRRVQPQATIVAVPDWADCLMVLQQRQADAVSTDDAILAGLAAQDPTLEIVGPSLETQPYGIGINKTNTDLVRLVNGTLDRLRVDGTWMRLYDRWLTVLGPVAGPPTPTYRD
;
A
#
# COMPACT_ATOMS: atom_id res chain seq x y z
N MET A 1 -2.85 -75.81 4.62
CA MET A 1 -3.52 -77.05 4.19
C MET A 1 -4.62 -76.63 3.22
N LEU A 2 -4.37 -76.77 1.92
CA LEU A 2 -4.87 -77.88 1.06
C LEU A 2 -6.41 -77.74 0.90
N THR A 3 -7.03 -77.65 -0.27
CA THR A 3 -6.70 -78.19 -1.61
C THR A 3 -7.77 -77.74 -2.62
N ASN A 4 -7.39 -77.67 -3.90
CA ASN A 4 -8.22 -77.75 -5.12
C ASN A 4 -8.97 -79.12 -5.18
N PRO A 5 -9.58 -79.62 -6.28
CA PRO A 5 -10.29 -79.06 -7.46
C PRO A 5 -11.68 -79.74 -7.66
N ARG A 6 -12.40 -79.43 -8.76
CA ARG A 6 -12.82 -80.44 -9.78
C ARG A 6 -13.66 -79.85 -10.90
N VAL A 7 -13.27 -80.21 -12.12
CA VAL A 7 -13.99 -80.13 -13.39
C VAL A 7 -14.60 -81.52 -13.64
N GLU A 8 -15.82 -81.61 -14.18
CA GLU A 8 -16.18 -82.76 -15.01
C GLU A 8 -17.29 -82.46 -16.04
N HIS A 9 -17.12 -83.10 -17.19
CA HIS A 9 -17.83 -82.98 -18.45
C HIS A 9 -19.12 -83.82 -18.50
N ALA A 10 -20.01 -83.51 -19.46
CA ALA A 10 -20.54 -84.43 -20.50
C ALA A 10 -21.85 -83.84 -21.11
N HIS A 11 -21.85 -83.42 -22.37
CA HIS A 11 -22.08 -84.20 -23.60
C HIS A 11 -23.55 -84.37 -24.00
N GLY A 12 -23.86 -83.97 -25.24
CA GLY A 12 -25.16 -84.19 -25.87
C GLY A 12 -25.24 -83.53 -27.24
N ARG A 13 -24.54 -84.09 -28.23
CA ARG A 13 -24.57 -83.67 -29.64
C ARG A 13 -25.61 -84.54 -30.36
N ARG A 14 -26.52 -83.95 -31.14
CA ARG A 14 -27.08 -84.61 -32.33
C ARG A 14 -27.59 -83.60 -33.36
N GLU A 15 -27.16 -83.83 -34.58
CA GLU A 15 -27.41 -83.07 -35.80
C GLU A 15 -28.81 -83.32 -36.36
N SER A 16 -29.37 -82.38 -37.12
CA SER A 16 -29.55 -82.56 -38.58
C SER A 16 -30.34 -81.43 -39.27
N ARG A 17 -29.80 -81.03 -40.42
CA ARG A 17 -30.45 -80.66 -41.71
C ARG A 17 -31.34 -79.41 -41.82
N VAL A 18 -30.72 -78.37 -42.38
CA VAL A 18 -31.04 -77.68 -43.66
C VAL A 18 -32.51 -77.45 -44.03
N ARG A 19 -32.91 -76.17 -44.11
CA ARG A 19 -33.43 -75.47 -45.32
C ARG A 19 -33.77 -74.02 -44.97
N GLY A 20 -33.36 -73.09 -45.82
CA GLY A 20 -33.39 -71.65 -45.56
C GLY A 20 -34.74 -70.98 -45.78
N LEU A 21 -34.81 -69.69 -45.43
CA LEU A 21 -35.44 -68.64 -46.24
C LEU A 21 -35.05 -67.26 -45.69
N ILE A 22 -35.09 -66.32 -46.63
CA ILE A 22 -34.77 -64.89 -46.62
C ILE A 22 -35.51 -64.10 -45.51
N GLY A 23 -34.83 -63.13 -44.91
CA GLY A 23 -35.44 -62.10 -44.05
C GLY A 23 -34.48 -60.96 -43.76
N VAL A 24 -34.67 -59.84 -44.47
CA VAL A 24 -33.96 -58.56 -44.28
C VAL A 24 -34.31 -57.97 -42.91
N LEU A 25 -33.31 -57.60 -42.10
CA LEU A 25 -33.51 -56.78 -40.90
C LEU A 25 -32.49 -55.63 -40.87
N VAL A 26 -33.00 -54.42 -41.07
CA VAL A 26 -32.30 -53.14 -40.87
C VAL A 26 -32.00 -52.98 -39.37
N THR A 27 -30.73 -52.80 -39.01
CA THR A 27 -30.31 -52.48 -37.64
C THR A 27 -29.59 -51.13 -37.61
N THR A 28 -30.17 -50.23 -36.83
CA THR A 28 -29.73 -48.88 -36.49
C THR A 28 -28.40 -48.92 -35.72
N VAL A 29 -27.39 -48.21 -36.20
CA VAL A 29 -26.13 -47.97 -35.47
C VAL A 29 -26.33 -46.79 -34.54
N ALA A 30 -26.30 -47.03 -33.22
CA ALA A 30 -26.24 -45.97 -32.21
C ALA A 30 -24.80 -45.46 -32.10
N VAL A 31 -24.58 -44.20 -32.47
CA VAL A 31 -23.28 -43.51 -32.29
C VAL A 31 -23.23 -42.98 -30.85
N LEU A 32 -22.33 -43.53 -30.04
CA LEU A 32 -22.00 -43.01 -28.71
C LEU A 32 -21.19 -41.71 -28.89
N ALA A 33 -21.86 -40.57 -28.74
CA ALA A 33 -21.21 -39.27 -28.60
C ALA A 33 -20.63 -39.15 -27.18
N GLY A 34 -19.31 -39.24 -27.05
CA GLY A 34 -18.62 -38.92 -25.80
C GLY A 34 -18.69 -37.41 -25.52
N CYS A 35 -19.33 -37.02 -24.43
CA CYS A 35 -19.26 -35.65 -23.91
C CYS A 35 -17.87 -35.41 -23.31
N GLY A 36 -16.92 -34.91 -24.12
CA GLY A 36 -15.74 -34.26 -23.60
C GLY A 36 -16.13 -32.89 -23.05
N THR A 37 -16.01 -32.69 -21.74
CA THR A 37 -16.12 -31.36 -21.13
C THR A 37 -15.04 -30.45 -21.72
N PRO A 38 -15.35 -29.25 -22.22
CA PRO A 38 -14.30 -28.30 -22.59
C PRO A 38 -13.47 -27.99 -21.36
N ALA A 39 -12.14 -28.12 -21.48
CA ALA A 39 -11.22 -27.70 -20.44
C ALA A 39 -11.48 -26.21 -20.13
N PRO A 40 -11.40 -25.77 -18.87
CA PRO A 40 -11.48 -24.35 -18.55
C PRO A 40 -10.35 -23.63 -19.30
N ASP A 41 -10.69 -22.56 -20.00
CA ASP A 41 -9.74 -21.69 -20.70
C ASP A 41 -8.69 -21.22 -19.70
N THR A 42 -7.53 -21.88 -19.69
CA THR A 42 -6.36 -21.40 -18.96
C THR A 42 -5.86 -20.22 -19.78
N PRO A 43 -5.84 -18.98 -19.25
CA PRO A 43 -5.31 -17.86 -20.00
C PRO A 43 -3.90 -18.21 -20.44
N ALA A 44 -3.66 -18.21 -21.76
CA ALA A 44 -2.31 -18.35 -22.28
C ALA A 44 -1.52 -17.13 -21.80
N VAL A 45 -0.61 -17.33 -20.86
CA VAL A 45 0.36 -16.30 -20.48
C VAL A 45 1.30 -16.15 -21.68
N ALA A 46 1.05 -15.14 -22.50
CA ALA A 46 1.93 -14.77 -23.60
C ALA A 46 3.10 -13.98 -23.02
N GLY A 47 4.30 -14.58 -23.07
CA GLY A 47 5.56 -13.95 -22.68
C GLY A 47 6.72 -14.91 -22.89
N ASP A 48 7.87 -14.37 -23.32
CA ASP A 48 9.14 -15.08 -23.22
C ASP A 48 9.63 -14.94 -21.77
N TYR A 49 10.14 -16.02 -21.15
CA TYR A 49 10.75 -15.98 -19.82
C TYR A 49 12.02 -15.08 -19.78
N SER A 50 12.42 -14.52 -20.92
CA SER A 50 13.54 -13.59 -21.05
C SER A 50 13.24 -12.15 -20.58
N GLU A 51 11.98 -11.71 -20.54
CA GLU A 51 11.60 -10.37 -20.07
C GLU A 51 10.86 -10.46 -18.74
N GLN A 52 11.48 -9.94 -17.67
CA GLN A 52 10.82 -9.83 -16.38
C GLN A 52 9.66 -8.83 -16.49
N SER A 53 8.45 -9.28 -16.17
CA SER A 53 7.25 -8.43 -16.17
C SER A 53 7.36 -7.33 -15.10
N LEU A 54 6.81 -6.15 -15.42
CA LEU A 54 6.63 -5.07 -14.45
C LEU A 54 5.47 -5.39 -13.49
N PRO A 55 5.46 -4.81 -12.27
CA PRO A 55 4.32 -4.92 -11.37
C PRO A 55 3.02 -4.43 -12.04
N ASN A 56 1.88 -5.03 -11.65
CA ASN A 56 0.59 -4.65 -12.19
C ASN A 56 0.29 -3.16 -11.91
N GLY A 57 -0.29 -2.44 -12.87
CA GLY A 57 -0.57 -1.01 -12.74
C GLY A 57 0.65 -0.11 -12.97
N THR A 58 1.83 -0.65 -13.30
CA THR A 58 3.00 0.15 -13.65
C THR A 58 2.75 0.99 -14.90
N GLN A 59 3.14 2.26 -14.86
CA GLN A 59 3.10 3.21 -15.97
C GLN A 59 4.50 3.75 -16.24
N ILE A 60 4.94 3.69 -17.49
CA ILE A 60 6.19 4.33 -17.93
C ILE A 60 5.85 5.74 -18.41
N ILE A 61 6.30 6.74 -17.67
CA ILE A 61 6.15 8.15 -18.03
C ILE A 61 7.45 8.60 -18.69
N PRO A 62 7.44 8.94 -19.98
CA PRO A 62 8.65 9.36 -20.68
C PRO A 62 9.13 10.75 -20.19
N PRO A 63 10.41 11.09 -20.46
CA PRO A 63 10.94 12.42 -20.23
C PRO A 63 10.05 13.50 -20.87
N SER A 64 9.64 14.50 -20.10
CA SER A 64 8.87 15.63 -20.63
C SER A 64 9.77 16.72 -21.20
N GLY A 65 10.97 16.88 -20.65
CA GLY A 65 11.84 18.05 -20.86
C GLY A 65 11.26 19.38 -20.38
N LEU A 66 10.04 19.38 -19.86
CA LEU A 66 9.32 20.54 -19.35
C LEU A 66 9.34 20.50 -17.82
N VAL A 67 9.78 21.59 -17.21
CA VAL A 67 9.79 21.77 -15.74
C VAL A 67 8.42 22.28 -15.30
N PRO A 68 7.61 21.49 -14.56
CA PRO A 68 6.38 22.00 -13.97
C PRO A 68 6.67 23.10 -12.93
N PRO A 69 5.70 23.99 -12.64
CA PRO A 69 5.87 25.01 -11.61
C PRO A 69 6.11 24.35 -10.25
N ALA A 70 6.91 25.02 -9.41
CA ALA A 70 7.08 24.60 -8.02
C ALA A 70 5.73 24.65 -7.28
N PRO A 71 5.45 23.69 -6.39
CA PRO A 71 4.23 23.71 -5.60
C PRO A 71 4.25 24.89 -4.62
N VAL A 72 3.07 25.43 -4.33
CA VAL A 72 2.91 26.43 -3.28
C VAL A 72 3.19 25.75 -1.93
N PRO A 73 4.10 26.29 -1.09
CA PRO A 73 4.36 25.72 0.22
C PRO A 73 3.09 25.67 1.09
N PRO A 74 2.87 24.62 1.89
CA PRO A 74 1.67 24.48 2.73
C PRO A 74 1.45 25.67 3.68
N SER A 75 2.51 26.33 4.13
CA SER A 75 2.44 27.52 4.97
C SER A 75 1.88 28.75 4.24
N ALA A 76 2.13 28.88 2.93
CA ALA A 76 1.67 30.02 2.14
C ALA A 76 0.17 29.98 1.84
N CYS A 77 -0.44 28.79 1.80
CA CYS A 77 -1.88 28.62 1.65
C CYS A 77 -2.61 28.31 2.97
N GLY A 78 -1.88 28.31 4.09
CA GLY A 78 -2.43 27.99 5.42
C GLY A 78 -2.76 26.51 5.65
N ALA A 79 -2.36 25.61 4.76
CA ALA A 79 -2.58 24.17 4.89
C ALA A 79 -1.79 23.54 6.04
N SER A 80 -0.63 24.10 6.40
CA SER A 80 0.17 23.62 7.55
C SER A 80 -0.42 24.01 8.91
N ALA A 81 -1.40 24.93 8.95
CA ALA A 81 -2.05 25.38 10.17
C ALA A 81 -3.38 24.62 10.38
N SER A 82 -3.39 23.67 11.31
CA SER A 82 -4.56 22.85 11.62
C SER A 82 -5.48 23.52 12.65
N LEU A 83 -6.52 22.82 13.12
CA LEU A 83 -7.44 23.29 14.16
C LEU A 83 -6.88 22.99 15.56
N ARG A 84 -6.98 23.92 16.51
CA ARG A 84 -6.59 23.67 17.91
C ARG A 84 -7.33 22.45 18.49
N PRO A 85 -6.69 21.68 19.38
CA PRO A 85 -7.38 20.64 20.13
C PRO A 85 -8.69 21.14 20.75
N GLY A 86 -9.70 20.28 20.75
CA GLY A 86 -10.97 20.56 21.42
C GLY A 86 -10.80 20.61 22.94
N PRO A 87 -11.83 21.06 23.68
CA PRO A 87 -11.81 20.95 25.14
C PRO A 87 -11.61 19.47 25.55
N PRO A 88 -10.90 19.21 26.66
CA PRO A 88 -10.73 17.84 27.16
C PRO A 88 -12.07 17.14 27.33
N VAL A 89 -12.18 15.93 26.80
CA VAL A 89 -13.38 15.10 26.93
C VAL A 89 -13.24 14.24 28.18
N PRO A 90 -14.18 14.31 29.14
CA PRO A 90 -14.15 13.45 30.33
C PRO A 90 -14.15 11.97 29.95
N ALA A 91 -13.48 11.13 30.75
CA ALA A 91 -13.46 9.69 30.53
C ALA A 91 -14.89 9.12 30.47
N GLY A 92 -15.21 8.41 29.39
CA GLY A 92 -16.54 7.83 29.14
C GLY A 92 -17.56 8.79 28.52
N ALA A 93 -17.21 10.05 28.27
CA ALA A 93 -18.04 10.97 27.48
C ALA A 93 -17.74 10.82 25.98
N VAL A 94 -18.78 10.96 25.15
CA VAL A 94 -18.63 11.01 23.70
C VAL A 94 -18.19 12.42 23.31
N PRO A 95 -17.04 12.60 22.62
CA PRO A 95 -16.66 13.90 22.10
C PRO A 95 -17.75 14.48 21.19
N PRO A 96 -17.86 15.82 21.08
CA PRO A 96 -18.79 16.43 20.13
C PRO A 96 -18.45 16.00 18.69
N GLY A 97 -19.47 15.95 17.83
CA GLY A 97 -19.34 15.62 16.42
C GLY A 97 -20.00 14.29 16.04
N ARG A 98 -20.86 14.33 15.00
CA ARG A 98 -21.63 13.15 14.55
C ARG A 98 -20.72 11.97 14.20
N LEU A 99 -19.65 12.21 13.45
CA LEU A 99 -18.73 11.14 13.04
C LEU A 99 -17.90 10.59 14.21
N VAL A 100 -17.60 11.41 15.21
CA VAL A 100 -16.93 10.92 16.43
C VAL A 100 -17.89 10.04 17.23
N ALA A 101 -19.16 10.42 17.33
CA ALA A 101 -20.20 9.57 17.90
C ALA A 101 -20.37 8.25 17.11
N ASP A 102 -20.29 8.29 15.78
CA ASP A 102 -20.35 7.09 14.94
C ASP A 102 -19.15 6.17 15.18
N ILE A 103 -17.92 6.71 15.34
CA ILE A 103 -16.72 5.93 15.71
C ILE A 103 -16.92 5.23 17.06
N VAL A 104 -17.41 5.98 18.06
CA VAL A 104 -17.67 5.43 19.41
C VAL A 104 -18.76 4.37 19.36
N ALA A 105 -19.85 4.61 18.61
CA ALA A 105 -20.96 3.66 18.51
C ALA A 105 -20.56 2.34 17.83
N ARG A 106 -19.65 2.38 16.84
CA ARG A 106 -19.12 1.16 16.20
C ARG A 106 -17.94 0.53 16.95
N ASP A 107 -17.48 1.17 18.02
CA ASP A 107 -16.39 0.76 18.92
C ASP A 107 -15.06 0.41 18.23
N ARG A 108 -14.76 1.10 17.12
CA ARG A 108 -13.48 0.96 16.39
C ARG A 108 -13.20 2.15 15.48
N LEU A 109 -11.92 2.51 15.37
CA LEU A 109 -11.41 3.49 14.43
C LEU A 109 -11.00 2.78 13.13
N ILE A 110 -11.55 3.20 11.99
CA ILE A 110 -11.15 2.68 10.67
C ILE A 110 -10.01 3.54 10.13
N VAL A 111 -8.83 2.96 9.99
CA VAL A 111 -7.60 3.67 9.62
C VAL A 111 -7.12 3.20 8.25
N GLY A 112 -6.96 4.15 7.32
CA GLY A 112 -6.28 3.92 6.05
C GLY A 112 -4.77 3.90 6.25
N VAL A 113 -4.15 2.76 5.91
CA VAL A 113 -2.70 2.51 5.94
C VAL A 113 -2.32 1.68 4.71
N ASP A 114 -1.03 1.49 4.44
CA ASP A 114 -0.56 0.40 3.58
C ASP A 114 0.02 -0.74 4.44
N GLN A 115 0.63 -1.74 3.82
CA GLN A 115 1.23 -2.89 4.53
C GLN A 115 2.64 -3.22 4.06
N ASP A 116 3.24 -2.37 3.24
CA ASP A 116 4.48 -2.61 2.52
C ASP A 116 5.50 -1.48 2.70
N THR A 117 5.17 -0.43 3.47
CA THR A 117 6.10 0.63 3.86
C THR A 117 6.78 0.27 5.18
N ASN A 118 7.84 -0.54 5.09
CA ASN A 118 8.65 -0.94 6.26
C ASN A 118 9.02 0.25 7.15
N LEU A 119 9.03 0.03 8.47
CA LEU A 119 9.17 1.04 9.55
C LEU A 119 7.96 1.95 9.79
N LEU A 120 7.06 2.15 8.81
CA LEU A 120 5.95 3.11 8.92
C LEU A 120 4.59 2.42 9.01
N SER A 121 4.23 1.64 8.00
CA SER A 121 3.05 0.77 8.00
C SER A 121 3.37 -0.48 7.20
N PHE A 122 3.71 -1.55 7.91
CA PHE A 122 4.07 -2.82 7.28
C PHE A 122 3.51 -4.00 8.06
N ARG A 123 3.33 -5.11 7.34
CA ARG A 123 2.97 -6.38 7.96
C ARG A 123 4.24 -7.07 8.45
N ASP A 124 4.38 -7.23 9.77
CA ASP A 124 5.52 -7.96 10.33
C ASP A 124 5.41 -9.44 9.94
N PRO A 125 6.43 -10.03 9.31
CA PRO A 125 6.38 -11.41 8.81
C PRO A 125 6.43 -12.47 9.92
N THR A 126 6.78 -12.08 11.15
CA THR A 126 6.87 -12.96 12.32
C THR A 126 5.55 -12.99 13.07
N THR A 127 4.91 -11.83 13.25
CA THR A 127 3.68 -11.68 14.04
C THR A 127 2.40 -11.70 13.19
N ASP A 128 2.52 -11.48 11.87
CA ASP A 128 1.41 -11.26 10.94
C ASP A 128 0.49 -10.08 11.35
N THR A 129 1.05 -9.11 12.08
CA THR A 129 0.33 -7.90 12.47
C THR A 129 0.84 -6.68 11.73
N LEU A 130 -0.04 -5.69 11.53
CA LEU A 130 0.40 -4.39 11.04
C LEU A 130 1.13 -3.65 12.15
N GLU A 131 2.33 -3.17 11.84
CA GLU A 131 3.25 -2.47 12.72
C GLU A 131 3.92 -1.30 11.99
N GLY A 132 4.63 -0.46 12.75
CA GLY A 132 5.35 0.71 12.24
C GLY A 132 4.88 2.02 12.89
N PHE A 133 5.60 3.09 12.57
CA PHE A 133 5.40 4.41 13.14
C PHE A 133 4.00 4.98 12.88
N ASP A 134 3.50 4.90 11.65
CA ASP A 134 2.15 5.39 11.29
C ASP A 134 1.05 4.57 11.97
N VAL A 135 1.26 3.25 12.06
CA VAL A 135 0.36 2.32 12.76
C VAL A 135 0.30 2.66 14.25
N ASP A 136 1.44 2.86 14.90
CA ASP A 136 1.48 3.17 16.34
C ASP A 136 0.90 4.57 16.63
N VAL A 137 1.13 5.57 15.76
CA VAL A 137 0.46 6.88 15.86
C VAL A 137 -1.07 6.72 15.75
N ALA A 138 -1.56 5.93 14.81
CA ALA A 138 -3.00 5.68 14.66
C ALA A 138 -3.61 4.93 15.86
N ARG A 139 -2.87 3.99 16.45
CA ARG A 139 -3.26 3.30 17.69
C ARG A 139 -3.37 4.25 18.87
N GLU A 140 -2.52 5.28 18.95
CA GLU A 140 -2.64 6.31 19.99
C GLU A 140 -3.89 7.19 19.81
N VAL A 141 -4.35 7.43 18.57
CA VAL A 141 -5.65 8.07 18.32
C VAL A 141 -6.79 7.18 18.82
N ALA A 142 -6.74 5.87 18.55
CA ALA A 142 -7.74 4.93 19.05
C ALA A 142 -7.73 4.82 20.58
N ARG A 143 -6.55 4.87 21.22
CA ARG A 143 -6.40 4.92 22.68
C ARG A 143 -7.16 6.12 23.26
N ASP A 144 -6.95 7.32 22.72
CA ASP A 144 -7.57 8.53 23.26
C ASP A 144 -9.09 8.57 22.98
N LEU A 145 -9.52 8.03 21.84
CA LEU A 145 -10.93 8.04 21.44
C LEU A 145 -11.77 6.93 22.09
N LEU A 146 -11.22 5.72 22.22
CA LEU A 146 -11.96 4.51 22.59
C LEU A 146 -11.44 3.83 23.85
N GLY A 147 -10.39 4.38 24.48
CA GLY A 147 -9.75 3.85 25.68
C GLY A 147 -8.85 2.63 25.43
N ASP A 148 -8.74 2.16 24.19
CA ASP A 148 -7.99 0.96 23.83
C ASP A 148 -7.30 1.13 22.47
N PRO A 149 -5.96 1.07 22.39
CA PRO A 149 -5.22 1.17 21.14
C PRO A 149 -5.49 0.02 20.16
N ALA A 150 -6.04 -1.11 20.63
CA ALA A 150 -6.36 -2.26 19.78
C ALA A 150 -7.68 -2.10 19.02
N LYS A 151 -8.50 -1.09 19.34
CA LYS A 151 -9.78 -0.82 18.66
C LYS A 151 -9.59 -0.11 17.31
N VAL A 152 -8.79 -0.71 16.46
CA VAL A 152 -8.48 -0.23 15.11
C VAL A 152 -8.84 -1.29 14.08
N GLU A 153 -9.53 -0.88 13.01
CA GLU A 153 -9.72 -1.66 11.79
C GLU A 153 -8.87 -1.01 10.68
N PHE A 154 -7.85 -1.72 10.20
CA PHE A 154 -7.02 -1.21 9.11
C PHE A 154 -7.64 -1.49 7.74
N ARG A 155 -7.63 -0.48 6.88
CA ARG A 155 -7.99 -0.58 5.47
C ARG A 155 -6.75 -0.29 4.64
N LEU A 156 -6.36 -1.28 3.84
CA LEU A 156 -5.20 -1.17 2.97
C LEU A 156 -5.51 -0.25 1.79
N LEU A 157 -4.68 0.77 1.62
CA LEU A 157 -4.79 1.78 0.57
C LEU A 157 -3.44 1.93 -0.11
N THR A 158 -3.46 2.11 -1.42
CA THR A 158 -2.27 2.60 -2.13
C THR A 158 -2.09 4.10 -1.84
N PRO A 159 -0.88 4.65 -2.03
CA PRO A 159 -0.63 6.08 -1.93
C PRO A 159 -1.58 6.96 -2.76
N GLY A 160 -2.03 6.48 -3.93
CA GLY A 160 -3.00 7.17 -4.78
C GLY A 160 -4.46 7.07 -4.30
N GLY A 161 -4.81 6.03 -3.53
CA GLY A 161 -6.16 5.81 -3.02
C GLY A 161 -6.55 6.62 -1.78
N ARG A 162 -5.59 7.26 -1.11
CA ARG A 162 -5.79 7.95 0.19
C ARG A 162 -6.90 9.02 0.18
N LEU A 163 -6.86 9.94 -0.78
CA LEU A 163 -7.80 11.07 -0.83
C LEU A 163 -9.23 10.58 -1.08
N ASP A 164 -9.39 9.68 -2.03
CA ASP A 164 -10.68 9.10 -2.39
C ASP A 164 -11.32 8.32 -1.24
N ALA A 165 -10.52 7.58 -0.46
CA ALA A 165 -10.99 6.86 0.71
C ALA A 165 -11.55 7.81 1.79
N LEU A 166 -10.87 8.95 2.02
CA LEU A 166 -11.32 9.98 2.95
C LEU A 166 -12.58 10.71 2.47
N GLU A 167 -12.62 11.10 1.20
CA GLU A 167 -13.78 11.81 0.62
C GLU A 167 -15.04 10.94 0.63
N LYS A 168 -14.89 9.65 0.35
CA LYS A 168 -15.98 8.66 0.33
C LYS A 168 -16.30 8.09 1.72
N ASN A 169 -15.65 8.58 2.79
CA ASN A 169 -15.79 8.08 4.17
C ASN A 169 -15.62 6.56 4.29
N GLN A 170 -14.71 5.98 3.51
CA GLN A 170 -14.34 4.55 3.59
C GLN A 170 -13.42 4.27 4.78
N VAL A 171 -12.72 5.31 5.25
CA VAL A 171 -11.88 5.32 6.45
C VAL A 171 -12.15 6.61 7.22
N ASP A 172 -11.89 6.61 8.53
CA ASP A 172 -12.05 7.79 9.37
C ASP A 172 -10.85 8.72 9.26
N ILE A 173 -9.66 8.11 9.28
CA ILE A 173 -8.37 8.78 9.17
C ILE A 173 -7.47 8.01 8.21
N VAL A 174 -6.50 8.72 7.62
CA VAL A 174 -5.37 8.13 6.91
C VAL A 174 -4.09 8.51 7.64
N ALA A 175 -3.35 7.50 8.11
CA ALA A 175 -2.01 7.62 8.65
C ALA A 175 -1.09 6.77 7.78
N GLN A 176 -0.63 7.35 6.66
CA GLN A 176 0.14 6.64 5.64
C GLN A 176 0.99 7.67 4.90
N THR A 177 2.07 8.15 5.53
CA THR A 177 3.06 9.08 4.95
C THR A 177 2.46 10.22 4.12
N MET A 178 1.39 10.83 4.62
CA MET A 178 0.57 11.73 3.81
C MET A 178 1.05 13.17 3.94
N THR A 179 1.88 13.60 2.98
CA THR A 179 2.34 14.99 2.91
C THR A 179 1.17 15.96 2.81
N ILE A 180 1.16 16.96 3.71
CA ILE A 180 0.24 18.09 3.66
C ILE A 180 0.62 18.97 2.47
N THR A 181 -0.31 19.18 1.53
CA THR A 181 -0.13 20.13 0.41
C THR A 181 -1.35 21.02 0.27
N CYS A 182 -1.19 22.19 -0.36
CA CYS A 182 -2.32 23.09 -0.64
C CYS A 182 -3.42 22.38 -1.45
N GLN A 183 -3.03 21.66 -2.51
CA GLN A 183 -3.96 20.91 -3.36
C GLN A 183 -4.71 19.82 -2.60
N ARG A 184 -4.04 19.10 -1.68
CA ARG A 184 -4.71 18.10 -0.85
C ARG A 184 -5.65 18.75 0.17
N ALA A 185 -5.28 19.89 0.75
CA ALA A 185 -6.11 20.64 1.71
C ALA A 185 -7.39 21.25 1.07
N GLU A 186 -7.44 21.36 -0.26
CA GLU A 186 -8.67 21.68 -0.98
C GLU A 186 -9.70 20.55 -0.91
N ARG A 187 -9.26 19.30 -0.75
CA ARG A 187 -10.09 18.08 -0.79
C ARG A 187 -10.36 17.49 0.59
N VAL A 188 -9.34 17.44 1.44
CA VAL A 188 -9.38 16.82 2.79
C VAL A 188 -8.90 17.81 3.85
N ALA A 189 -9.12 17.47 5.12
CA ALA A 189 -8.49 18.15 6.26
C ALA A 189 -7.25 17.37 6.72
N PHE A 190 -6.35 18.05 7.42
CA PHE A 190 -5.16 17.46 8.01
C PHE A 190 -5.05 17.81 9.48
N SER A 191 -4.47 16.89 10.26
CA SER A 191 -3.89 17.21 11.57
C SER A 191 -2.71 18.19 11.44
N THR A 192 -2.12 18.57 12.58
CA THR A 192 -0.77 19.13 12.64
C THR A 192 0.26 18.11 12.17
N VAL A 193 1.46 18.59 11.81
CA VAL A 193 2.56 17.76 11.33
C VAL A 193 3.00 16.79 12.42
N TYR A 194 2.97 15.48 12.15
CA TYR A 194 3.40 14.45 13.11
C TYR A 194 4.77 13.85 12.78
N LEU A 195 5.26 14.02 11.55
CA LEU A 195 6.62 13.68 11.14
C LEU A 195 7.05 14.63 10.01
N GLU A 196 8.28 15.13 10.07
CA GLU A 196 8.89 15.89 8.97
C GLU A 196 9.86 14.96 8.25
N ALA A 197 9.56 14.62 6.99
CA ALA A 197 10.43 13.80 6.15
C ALA A 197 11.00 14.64 4.99
N TYR A 198 11.99 14.10 4.29
CA TYR A 198 12.66 14.78 3.19
C TYR A 198 12.80 13.86 1.99
N GLN A 199 12.29 14.27 0.83
CA GLN A 199 12.45 13.46 -0.37
C GLN A 199 13.92 13.39 -0.78
N ARG A 200 14.43 12.18 -0.98
CA ARG A 200 15.80 11.90 -1.43
C ARG A 200 15.79 10.85 -2.55
N VAL A 201 16.95 10.24 -2.81
CA VAL A 201 17.15 9.23 -3.85
C VAL A 201 17.78 7.99 -3.22
N LEU A 202 17.26 6.81 -3.51
CA LEU A 202 17.81 5.51 -3.15
C LEU A 202 18.32 4.82 -4.41
N VAL A 203 19.52 4.26 -4.33
CA VAL A 203 20.21 3.61 -5.45
C VAL A 203 20.91 2.36 -4.97
N THR A 204 21.29 1.48 -5.90
CA THR A 204 22.25 0.41 -5.60
C THR A 204 23.63 1.03 -5.34
N GLU A 205 24.33 0.51 -4.33
CA GLU A 205 25.70 0.88 -4.02
C GLU A 205 26.60 0.80 -5.27
N GLY A 206 27.42 1.84 -5.48
CA GLY A 206 28.33 1.89 -6.63
C GLY A 206 27.66 2.16 -7.98
N SER A 207 26.39 2.54 -8.02
CA SER A 207 25.67 2.94 -9.25
C SER A 207 26.26 4.16 -9.96
N GLY A 208 27.04 4.98 -9.24
CA GLY A 208 27.57 6.26 -9.74
C GLY A 208 26.56 7.40 -9.75
N ILE A 209 25.35 7.19 -9.21
CA ILE A 209 24.33 8.23 -9.03
C ILE A 209 24.54 8.85 -7.65
N ALA A 210 24.81 10.16 -7.60
CA ALA A 210 25.03 10.89 -6.34
C ALA A 210 23.86 11.80 -5.95
N GLY A 211 22.86 11.98 -6.82
CA GLY A 211 21.68 12.79 -6.56
C GLY A 211 20.85 13.07 -7.83
N SER A 212 19.93 14.04 -7.74
CA SER A 212 18.97 14.34 -8.81
C SER A 212 19.60 14.79 -10.14
N ALA A 213 20.79 15.38 -10.10
CA ALA A 213 21.53 15.79 -11.30
C ALA A 213 21.89 14.60 -12.19
N ASP A 214 22.16 13.43 -11.60
CA ASP A 214 22.59 12.21 -12.30
C ASP A 214 21.41 11.37 -12.82
N LEU A 215 20.17 11.80 -12.55
CA LEU A 215 18.95 11.10 -12.95
C LEU A 215 18.52 11.40 -14.40
N ALA A 216 19.20 12.31 -15.10
CA ALA A 216 18.91 12.60 -16.50
C ALA A 216 19.12 11.35 -17.38
N GLY A 217 18.11 10.97 -18.17
CA GLY A 217 18.14 9.76 -19.00
C GLY A 217 18.07 8.44 -18.22
N ARG A 218 17.89 8.49 -16.89
CA ARG A 218 17.73 7.32 -16.02
C ARG A 218 16.26 6.99 -15.80
N ARG A 219 16.01 5.74 -15.37
CA ARG A 219 14.70 5.27 -14.92
C ARG A 219 14.59 5.46 -13.42
N VAL A 220 13.65 6.27 -12.98
CA VAL A 220 13.44 6.59 -11.56
C VAL A 220 12.07 6.07 -11.15
N CYS A 221 12.01 5.17 -10.18
CA CYS A 221 10.75 4.69 -9.65
C CYS A 221 10.16 5.65 -8.61
N ALA A 222 8.85 5.84 -8.67
CA ALA A 222 8.04 6.49 -7.65
C ALA A 222 6.62 5.91 -7.66
N ALA A 223 5.91 5.96 -6.54
CA ALA A 223 4.51 5.57 -6.53
C ALA A 223 3.62 6.60 -7.24
N THR A 224 2.54 6.12 -7.84
CA THR A 224 1.57 6.92 -8.61
C THR A 224 0.80 7.86 -7.68
N ASP A 225 0.42 9.04 -8.20
CA ASP A 225 -0.34 10.07 -7.46
C ASP A 225 0.32 10.55 -6.15
N THR A 226 1.65 10.55 -6.13
CA THR A 226 2.47 11.05 -5.00
C THR A 226 3.13 12.39 -5.28
N THR A 227 3.47 13.09 -4.20
CA THR A 227 4.35 14.27 -4.25
C THR A 227 5.70 13.89 -4.83
N SER A 228 6.23 12.71 -4.49
CA SER A 228 7.53 12.22 -4.97
C SER A 228 7.63 12.20 -6.49
N LEU A 229 6.62 11.68 -7.17
CA LEU A 229 6.53 11.68 -8.63
C LEU A 229 6.54 13.10 -9.21
N ALA A 230 5.74 14.01 -8.62
CA ALA A 230 5.68 15.40 -9.06
C ALA A 230 7.02 16.12 -8.88
N THR A 231 7.72 15.86 -7.76
CA THR A 231 9.03 16.41 -7.48
C THR A 231 10.07 15.90 -8.49
N ILE A 232 10.09 14.61 -8.83
CA ILE A 232 11.01 14.06 -9.86
C ILE A 232 10.80 14.77 -11.20
N ARG A 233 9.55 14.91 -11.65
CA ARG A 233 9.22 15.63 -12.91
C ARG A 233 9.75 17.06 -12.93
N ARG A 234 9.85 17.70 -11.77
CA ARG A 234 10.31 19.08 -11.61
C ARG A 234 11.84 19.17 -11.51
N VAL A 235 12.46 18.36 -10.66
CA VAL A 235 13.90 18.44 -10.39
C VAL A 235 14.74 17.75 -11.45
N GLN A 236 14.17 16.78 -12.17
CA GLN A 236 14.82 16.11 -13.29
C GLN A 236 13.79 15.74 -14.38
N PRO A 237 13.39 16.70 -15.24
CA PRO A 237 12.42 16.45 -16.32
C PRO A 237 12.95 15.54 -17.45
N GLN A 238 14.24 15.22 -17.43
CA GLN A 238 14.88 14.29 -18.38
C GLN A 238 14.90 12.84 -17.88
N ALA A 239 14.40 12.57 -16.67
CA ALA A 239 14.26 11.21 -16.17
C ALA A 239 13.04 10.52 -16.78
N THR A 240 13.15 9.23 -17.05
CA THR A 240 11.99 8.36 -17.29
C THR A 240 11.44 7.93 -15.94
N ILE A 241 10.15 8.14 -15.67
CA ILE A 241 9.56 7.72 -14.41
C ILE A 241 8.88 6.37 -14.58
N VAL A 242 9.28 5.41 -13.75
CA VAL A 242 8.60 4.12 -13.58
C VAL A 242 7.58 4.31 -12.45
N ALA A 243 6.35 4.68 -12.81
CA ALA A 243 5.30 4.92 -11.83
C ALA A 243 4.62 3.61 -11.46
N VAL A 244 4.67 3.22 -10.19
CA VAL A 244 4.09 1.97 -9.68
C VAL A 244 2.95 2.27 -8.70
N PRO A 245 2.09 1.30 -8.35
CA PRO A 245 1.06 1.54 -7.33
C PRO A 245 1.63 1.79 -5.93
N ASP A 246 2.58 0.95 -5.49
CA ASP A 246 3.03 0.90 -4.09
C ASP A 246 4.57 0.97 -3.95
N TRP A 247 5.10 1.20 -2.74
CA TRP A 247 6.54 1.43 -2.55
C TRP A 247 7.38 0.15 -2.62
N ALA A 248 6.84 -1.00 -2.20
CA ALA A 248 7.53 -2.27 -2.37
C ALA A 248 7.72 -2.65 -3.85
N ASP A 249 6.82 -2.21 -4.73
CA ASP A 249 7.01 -2.36 -6.18
C ASP A 249 8.25 -1.58 -6.67
N CYS A 250 8.54 -0.42 -6.07
CA CYS A 250 9.77 0.32 -6.37
C CYS A 250 11.04 -0.41 -5.95
N LEU A 251 11.02 -1.09 -4.80
CA LEU A 251 12.12 -1.95 -4.39
C LEU A 251 12.32 -3.11 -5.38
N MET A 252 11.23 -3.77 -5.77
CA MET A 252 11.27 -4.87 -6.73
C MET A 252 11.85 -4.46 -8.08
N VAL A 253 11.37 -3.36 -8.69
CA VAL A 253 11.87 -2.92 -10.00
C VAL A 253 13.34 -2.44 -9.92
N LEU A 254 13.78 -1.92 -8.78
CA LEU A 254 15.19 -1.57 -8.57
C LEU A 254 16.06 -2.85 -8.50
N GLN A 255 15.65 -3.84 -7.72
CA GLN A 255 16.34 -5.14 -7.60
C GLN A 255 16.42 -5.90 -8.93
N GLN A 256 15.37 -5.80 -9.74
CA GLN A 256 15.29 -6.37 -11.09
C GLN A 256 16.03 -5.54 -12.15
N ARG A 257 16.67 -4.42 -11.75
CA ARG A 257 17.35 -3.47 -12.66
C ARG A 257 16.41 -2.93 -13.75
N GLN A 258 15.11 -2.90 -13.47
CA GLN A 258 14.07 -2.26 -14.27
C GLN A 258 13.95 -0.76 -13.98
N ALA A 259 14.45 -0.31 -12.83
CA ALA A 259 14.75 1.09 -12.51
C ALA A 259 16.22 1.25 -12.10
N ASP A 260 16.75 2.47 -12.22
CA ASP A 260 18.13 2.82 -11.83
C ASP A 260 18.18 3.51 -10.46
N ALA A 261 17.05 4.08 -10.01
CA ALA A 261 16.89 4.72 -8.72
C ALA A 261 15.43 4.67 -8.26
N VAL A 262 15.21 4.83 -6.96
CA VAL A 262 13.90 5.15 -6.36
C VAL A 262 14.00 6.55 -5.77
N SER A 263 12.99 7.40 -5.93
CA SER A 263 12.96 8.69 -5.23
C SER A 263 11.63 8.91 -4.53
N THR A 264 11.74 9.04 -3.20
CA THR A 264 10.65 9.36 -2.27
C THR A 264 11.27 9.80 -0.95
N ASP A 265 10.45 9.86 0.09
CA ASP A 265 10.76 10.38 1.41
C ASP A 265 11.81 9.50 2.10
N ASP A 266 12.81 10.12 2.73
CA ASP A 266 13.94 9.46 3.39
C ASP A 266 13.50 8.39 4.42
N ALA A 267 12.41 8.63 5.15
CA ALA A 267 11.79 7.64 6.03
C ALA A 267 11.34 6.36 5.29
N ILE A 268 10.73 6.51 4.11
CA ILE A 268 10.32 5.37 3.26
C ILE A 268 11.57 4.71 2.68
N LEU A 269 12.52 5.49 2.17
CA LEU A 269 13.76 4.97 1.60
C LEU A 269 14.60 4.19 2.62
N ALA A 270 14.61 4.60 3.88
CA ALA A 270 15.27 3.86 4.96
C ALA A 270 14.61 2.51 5.22
N GLY A 271 13.27 2.44 5.13
CA GLY A 271 12.54 1.18 5.19
C GLY A 271 12.86 0.24 4.01
N LEU A 272 13.05 0.78 2.81
CA LEU A 272 13.48 0.02 1.64
C LEU A 272 14.94 -0.46 1.78
N ALA A 273 15.86 0.42 2.20
CA ALA A 273 17.27 0.07 2.42
C ALA A 273 17.46 -0.96 3.55
N ALA A 274 16.59 -0.95 4.57
CA ALA A 274 16.60 -1.97 5.61
C ALA A 274 16.23 -3.37 5.10
N GLN A 275 15.53 -3.47 3.96
CA GLN A 275 15.16 -4.73 3.32
C GLN A 275 16.20 -5.22 2.30
N ASP A 276 17.06 -4.32 1.81
CA ASP A 276 18.12 -4.64 0.87
C ASP A 276 19.40 -3.86 1.22
N PRO A 277 20.39 -4.52 1.85
CA PRO A 277 21.62 -3.88 2.32
C PRO A 277 22.57 -3.48 1.18
N THR A 278 22.23 -3.76 -0.09
CA THR A 278 23.00 -3.30 -1.25
C THR A 278 22.57 -1.92 -1.73
N LEU A 279 21.64 -1.28 -1.02
CA LEU A 279 21.10 0.02 -1.38
C LEU A 279 21.59 1.12 -0.44
N GLU A 280 21.77 2.32 -1.00
CA GLU A 280 22.20 3.51 -0.27
C GLU A 280 21.33 4.74 -0.62
N ILE A 281 21.08 5.59 0.38
CA ILE A 281 20.36 6.86 0.19
C ILE A 281 21.36 7.98 -0.13
N VAL A 282 21.26 8.53 -1.33
CA VAL A 282 22.20 9.52 -1.89
C VAL A 282 21.56 10.89 -2.10
N GLY A 283 22.41 11.89 -2.31
CA GLY A 283 22.00 13.25 -2.68
C GLY A 283 21.38 14.09 -1.56
N PRO A 284 21.24 15.41 -1.76
CA PRO A 284 20.57 16.29 -0.80
C PRO A 284 19.04 16.05 -0.78
N SER A 285 18.37 16.64 0.21
CA SER A 285 16.91 16.77 0.20
C SER A 285 16.44 17.51 -1.06
N LEU A 286 15.46 16.94 -1.75
CA LEU A 286 14.82 17.51 -2.94
C LEU A 286 13.61 18.38 -2.58
N GLU A 287 12.87 17.99 -1.54
CA GLU A 287 11.67 18.67 -1.06
C GLU A 287 11.30 18.20 0.35
N THR A 288 10.75 19.11 1.16
CA THR A 288 10.22 18.80 2.50
C THR A 288 8.86 18.10 2.41
N GLN A 289 8.62 17.12 3.27
CA GLN A 289 7.44 16.28 3.26
C GLN A 289 6.80 16.27 4.66
N PRO A 290 6.09 17.35 5.04
CA PRO A 290 5.41 17.43 6.33
C PRO A 290 4.21 16.48 6.35
N TYR A 291 4.29 15.39 7.10
CA TYR A 291 3.21 14.41 7.20
C TYR A 291 2.12 14.87 8.15
N GLY A 292 0.88 14.79 7.69
CA GLY A 292 -0.32 14.99 8.50
C GLY A 292 -1.24 13.77 8.42
N ILE A 293 -2.01 13.53 9.47
CA ILE A 293 -3.10 12.56 9.43
C ILE A 293 -4.22 13.17 8.59
N GLY A 294 -4.55 12.51 7.48
CA GLY A 294 -5.61 12.92 6.57
C GLY A 294 -6.98 12.57 7.14
N ILE A 295 -7.93 13.48 7.05
CA ILE A 295 -9.28 13.36 7.63
C ILE A 295 -10.29 13.93 6.61
N ASN A 296 -11.51 13.39 6.55
CA ASN A 296 -12.56 13.99 5.72
C ASN A 296 -12.71 15.49 6.04
N LYS A 297 -12.77 16.35 5.00
CA LYS A 297 -12.72 17.81 5.14
C LYS A 297 -13.79 18.41 6.06
N THR A 298 -14.93 17.75 6.15
CA THR A 298 -16.06 18.21 6.97
C THR A 298 -15.99 17.79 8.42
N ASN A 299 -15.09 16.86 8.78
CA ASN A 299 -15.01 16.29 10.12
C ASN A 299 -14.05 17.08 11.03
N THR A 300 -14.40 18.33 11.30
CA THR A 300 -13.56 19.23 12.12
C THR A 300 -13.36 18.73 13.54
N ASP A 301 -14.35 18.06 14.13
CA ASP A 301 -14.24 17.54 15.50
C ASP A 301 -13.20 16.41 15.59
N LEU A 302 -13.14 15.51 14.60
CA LEU A 302 -12.08 14.50 14.54
C LEU A 302 -10.70 15.12 14.31
N VAL A 303 -10.58 16.17 13.50
CA VAL A 303 -9.32 16.92 13.35
C VAL A 303 -8.83 17.45 14.71
N ARG A 304 -9.72 18.06 15.48
CA ARG A 304 -9.39 18.58 16.82
C ARG A 304 -8.99 17.47 17.79
N LEU A 305 -9.71 16.34 17.76
CA LEU A 305 -9.39 15.18 18.60
C LEU A 305 -8.01 14.62 18.27
N VAL A 306 -7.73 14.39 16.98
CA VAL A 306 -6.42 13.89 16.51
C VAL A 306 -5.31 14.87 16.90
N ASN A 307 -5.54 16.18 16.80
CA ASN A 307 -4.56 17.17 17.26
C ASN A 307 -4.34 17.15 18.78
N GLY A 308 -5.36 16.84 19.57
CA GLY A 308 -5.21 16.61 21.01
C GLY A 308 -4.32 15.41 21.30
N THR A 309 -4.51 14.30 20.57
CA THR A 309 -3.61 13.14 20.65
C THR A 309 -2.19 13.52 20.30
N LEU A 310 -1.96 14.17 19.15
CA LEU A 310 -0.62 14.55 18.72
C LEU A 310 0.05 15.47 19.74
N ASP A 311 -0.66 16.45 20.31
CA ASP A 311 -0.12 17.29 21.38
C ASP A 311 0.29 16.50 22.62
N ARG A 312 -0.55 15.53 23.03
CA ARG A 312 -0.19 14.60 24.11
C ARG A 312 1.10 13.84 23.79
N LEU A 313 1.22 13.26 22.59
CA LEU A 313 2.41 12.49 22.19
C LEU A 313 3.68 13.33 22.25
N ARG A 314 3.58 14.63 21.92
CA ARG A 314 4.72 15.55 21.95
C ARG A 314 5.20 15.84 23.36
N VAL A 315 4.29 15.96 24.33
CA VAL A 315 4.61 16.39 25.70
C VAL A 315 4.90 15.24 26.66
N ASP A 316 4.29 14.06 26.45
CA ASP A 316 4.43 12.89 27.35
C ASP A 316 5.58 11.94 26.94
N GLY A 317 6.35 12.32 25.92
CA GLY A 317 7.48 11.57 25.39
C GLY A 317 7.09 10.35 24.56
N THR A 318 5.79 10.08 24.32
CA THR A 318 5.36 8.96 23.47
C THR A 318 5.90 9.11 22.06
N TRP A 319 5.87 10.32 21.50
CA TRP A 319 6.41 10.56 20.16
C TRP A 319 7.88 10.15 20.05
N MET A 320 8.71 10.55 21.03
CA MET A 320 10.13 10.17 21.04
C MET A 320 10.30 8.65 21.14
N ARG A 321 9.49 7.96 21.96
CA ARG A 321 9.54 6.48 22.04
C ARG A 321 9.17 5.81 20.73
N LEU A 322 8.19 6.34 19.99
CA LEU A 322 7.83 5.82 18.66
C LEU A 322 8.95 6.08 17.65
N TYR A 323 9.56 7.27 17.68
CA TYR A 323 10.71 7.59 16.84
C TYR A 323 11.89 6.66 17.13
N ASP A 324 12.24 6.49 18.41
CA ASP A 324 13.35 5.64 18.85
C ASP A 324 13.16 4.18 18.44
N ARG A 325 11.90 3.70 18.47
CA ARG A 325 11.56 2.34 18.05
C ARG A 325 11.73 2.12 16.56
N TRP A 326 11.34 3.09 15.73
CA TRP A 326 11.15 2.86 14.29
C TRP A 326 12.15 3.58 13.38
N LEU A 327 12.61 4.78 13.77
CA LEU A 327 13.20 5.75 12.84
C LEU A 327 14.62 6.20 13.20
N THR A 328 15.27 5.57 14.17
CA THR A 328 16.67 5.88 14.54
C THR A 328 17.67 5.68 13.41
N VAL A 329 17.32 4.89 12.40
CA VAL A 329 18.08 4.75 11.14
C VAL A 329 18.22 6.07 10.37
N LEU A 330 17.29 7.02 10.57
CA LEU A 330 17.36 8.37 9.99
C LEU A 330 18.31 9.31 10.76
N GLY A 331 18.84 8.86 11.91
CA GLY A 331 19.67 9.65 12.80
C GLY A 331 18.92 10.27 13.98
N PRO A 332 19.59 11.07 14.81
CA PRO A 332 18.97 11.71 15.95
C PRO A 332 18.07 12.88 15.55
N VAL A 333 16.98 13.08 16.29
CA VAL A 333 16.09 14.25 16.16
C VAL A 333 16.06 15.06 17.44
N ALA A 334 15.86 16.37 17.31
CA ALA A 334 15.74 17.27 18.46
C ALA A 334 14.41 17.07 19.23
N GLY A 335 13.39 16.52 18.57
CA GLY A 335 12.07 16.33 19.12
C GLY A 335 10.99 16.27 18.03
N PRO A 336 9.72 16.15 18.41
CA PRO A 336 8.60 16.16 17.48
C PRO A 336 8.47 17.51 16.73
N PRO A 337 7.87 17.52 15.53
CA PRO A 337 7.53 18.76 14.83
C PRO A 337 6.60 19.65 15.67
N THR A 338 6.86 20.96 15.68
CA THR A 338 6.04 21.93 16.43
C THR A 338 4.68 22.14 15.74
N PRO A 339 3.54 22.06 16.46
CA PRO A 339 2.24 22.25 15.85
C PRO A 339 2.00 23.70 15.44
N THR A 340 1.27 23.90 14.34
CA THR A 340 0.76 25.21 13.94
C THR A 340 -0.76 25.16 13.89
N TYR A 341 -1.42 26.16 14.49
CA TYR A 341 -2.88 26.27 14.56
C TYR A 341 -3.38 27.57 13.96
N ARG A 342 -4.55 27.52 13.29
CA ARG A 342 -5.17 28.68 12.62
C ARG A 342 -6.29 29.36 13.41
N ASP A 343 -6.81 28.70 14.44
CA ASP A 343 -7.75 29.22 15.42
C ASP A 343 -7.14 29.18 16.82
#